data_AF-A0A524PLF3-F1
#
_entry.id   AF-A0A524PLF3-F1
#
_cell.length_a   1.000
_cell.length_b   1.000
_cell.length_c   1.000
_cell.angle_alpha   90.00
_cell.angle_beta   90.00
_cell.angle_gamma   90.00
#
_symmetry.space_group_name_H-M   'P 1'
#
loop_
_entity.id
_entity.type
_entity.pdbx_description
1 polymer ?
#
loop_
_entity_poly.entity_id
_entity_poly.type
_entity_poly.pdbx_seq_one_letter_code
_entity_poly.pdbx_strand_id
1 'polypeptide(L)'
;MNPLVESLGPVVITGFALQQLLALLDPILEKWIKANKEWVLSVLALVFGLALSLLHDLRVLRPFGITRMGWLDTILTALLITGGTKWVNDLTKVLTYKKIELHARAAAVRAKSSGPMEN
;
A
#
# COMPACT_ATOMS: atom_id res chain seq x y z
N MET A 1 -5.65 -9.89 16.97
CA MET A 1 -5.25 -8.56 16.47
C MET A 1 -6.07 -8.25 15.23
N ASN A 2 -6.20 -6.99 14.82
CA ASN A 2 -6.99 -6.65 13.62
C ASN A 2 -6.28 -7.27 12.38
N PRO A 3 -6.91 -8.13 11.57
CA PRO A 3 -6.27 -8.83 10.45
C PRO A 3 -5.59 -7.88 9.46
N LEU A 4 -6.09 -6.64 9.36
CA LEU A 4 -5.46 -5.55 8.60
C LEU A 4 -4.06 -5.20 9.10
N VAL A 5 -3.86 -5.12 10.42
CA VAL A 5 -2.55 -4.75 10.99
C VAL A 5 -1.57 -5.90 10.84
N GLU A 6 -2.04 -7.14 11.00
CA GLU A 6 -1.25 -8.36 10.87
C GLU A 6 -0.79 -8.59 9.42
N SER A 7 -1.64 -8.27 8.43
CA SER A 7 -1.30 -8.42 7.02
C SER A 7 -0.51 -7.25 6.45
N LEU A 8 -0.89 -6.00 6.78
CA LEU A 8 -0.31 -4.80 6.18
C LEU A 8 0.94 -4.33 6.91
N GLY A 9 1.02 -4.53 8.24
CA GLY A 9 2.14 -4.05 9.05
C GLY A 9 3.50 -4.54 8.52
N PRO A 10 3.71 -5.85 8.39
CA PRO A 10 4.93 -6.41 7.82
C PRO A 10 5.21 -5.91 6.41
N VAL A 11 4.20 -5.86 5.54
CA VAL A 11 4.34 -5.41 4.15
C VAL A 11 4.77 -3.95 4.04
N VAL A 12 4.23 -3.08 4.89
CA VAL A 12 4.63 -1.66 4.97
C VAL A 12 6.06 -1.53 5.45
N ILE A 13 6.45 -2.24 6.51
CA ILE A 13 7.82 -2.22 7.04
C ILE A 13 8.82 -2.73 6.01
N THR A 14 8.50 -3.84 5.34
CA THR A 14 9.34 -4.41 4.26
C THR A 14 9.44 -3.46 3.07
N GLY A 15 8.34 -2.85 2.65
CA GLY A 15 8.35 -1.84 1.58
C GLY A 15 9.21 -0.62 1.93
N PHE A 16 9.13 -0.15 3.18
CA PHE A 16 9.98 0.95 3.67
C PHE A 16 11.46 0.57 3.68
N ALA A 17 11.81 -0.62 4.19
CA ALA A 17 13.18 -1.12 4.19
C ALA A 17 13.73 -1.27 2.76
N LEU A 18 12.91 -1.77 1.82
CA LEU A 18 13.29 -1.87 0.41
C LEU A 18 13.54 -0.50 -0.20
N GLN A 19 12.70 0.49 0.08
CA GLN A 19 12.92 1.87 -0.37
C GLN A 19 14.24 2.45 0.14
N GLN A 20 14.59 2.19 1.41
CA GLN A 20 15.88 2.60 1.96
C GLN A 20 17.06 1.92 1.26
N LEU A 21 16.95 0.60 1.00
CA LEU A 21 17.98 -0.15 0.29
C LEU A 21 18.19 0.41 -1.13
N LEU A 22 17.12 0.68 -1.87
CA LEU A 22 17.20 1.26 -3.21
C LEU A 22 17.80 2.67 -3.20
N ALA A 23 17.48 3.48 -2.19
CA ALA A 23 18.06 4.81 -2.02
C ALA A 23 19.58 4.75 -1.74
N LEU A 24 20.05 3.74 -0.99
CA LEU A 24 21.48 3.50 -0.78
C LEU A 24 22.19 3.03 -2.05
N LEU A 25 21.49 2.26 -2.89
CA LEU A 25 21.99 1.78 -4.16
C LEU A 25 22.00 2.87 -5.24
N ASP A 26 21.11 3.86 -5.15
CA ASP A 26 20.94 4.95 -6.10
C ASP A 26 22.25 5.64 -6.54
N PRO A 27 23.12 6.13 -5.62
CA PRO A 27 24.38 6.78 -6.00
C PRO A 27 25.40 5.82 -6.62
N ILE A 28 25.31 4.51 -6.31
CA ILE A 28 26.18 3.49 -6.90
C ILE A 28 25.72 3.25 -8.34
N LEU A 29 24.45 3.00 -8.56
CA LEU A 29 23.90 2.78 -9.91
C LEU A 29 24.09 3.98 -10.83
N GLU A 30 24.04 5.19 -10.28
CA GLU A 30 24.30 6.43 -11.04
C GLU A 30 25.73 6.51 -11.58
N LYS A 31 26.71 5.92 -10.89
CA LYS A 31 28.09 5.86 -11.38
C LYS A 31 28.29 4.83 -12.49
N TRP A 32 27.52 3.74 -12.48
CA TRP A 32 27.77 2.58 -13.34
C TRP A 32 26.84 2.46 -14.56
N ILE A 33 25.54 2.81 -14.45
CA ILE A 33 24.51 2.42 -15.44
C ILE A 33 23.73 3.64 -15.98
N LYS A 34 24.23 4.87 -15.79
CA LYS A 34 23.63 6.19 -16.15
C LYS A 34 22.44 6.20 -17.13
N ALA A 35 22.54 5.53 -18.28
CA ALA A 35 21.51 5.48 -19.32
C ALA A 35 20.21 4.72 -18.95
N ASN A 36 20.24 3.72 -18.06
CA ASN A 36 19.07 2.84 -17.78
C ASN A 36 18.73 2.72 -16.28
N LYS A 37 19.20 3.68 -15.46
CA LYS A 37 19.08 3.67 -13.99
C LYS A 37 17.65 3.41 -13.49
N GLU A 38 16.67 4.13 -14.02
CA GLU A 38 15.27 4.05 -13.56
C GLU A 38 14.65 2.67 -13.78
N TRP A 39 14.91 2.07 -14.95
CA TRP A 39 14.44 0.73 -15.25
C TRP A 39 15.12 -0.31 -14.37
N VAL A 40 16.43 -0.20 -14.16
CA VAL A 40 17.18 -1.13 -13.31
C VAL A 40 16.71 -1.05 -11.86
N LEU A 41 16.50 0.15 -11.31
CA LEU A 41 15.95 0.31 -9.96
C LEU A 41 14.55 -0.28 -9.84
N SER A 42 13.70 -0.12 -10.86
CA SER A 42 12.36 -0.69 -10.88
C SER A 42 12.38 -2.23 -10.94
N VAL A 43 13.26 -2.80 -11.75
CA VAL A 43 13.45 -4.25 -11.83
C VAL A 43 14.03 -4.79 -10.53
N LEU A 44 15.02 -4.12 -9.94
CA LEU A 44 15.58 -4.50 -8.64
C LEU A 44 14.50 -4.45 -7.56
N ALA A 45 13.70 -3.39 -7.51
CA ALA A 45 12.59 -3.27 -6.58
C ALA A 45 11.61 -4.44 -6.70
N LEU A 46 11.24 -4.80 -7.93
CA LEU A 46 10.33 -5.91 -8.19
C LEU A 46 10.94 -7.27 -7.83
N VAL A 47 12.21 -7.50 -8.18
CA VAL A 47 12.91 -8.75 -7.86
C VAL A 47 13.07 -8.92 -6.36
N PHE A 48 13.49 -7.87 -5.64
CA PHE A 48 13.59 -7.92 -4.18
C PHE A 48 12.20 -8.04 -3.53
N GLY A 49 11.18 -7.35 -4.04
CA GLY A 49 9.81 -7.47 -3.56
C GLY A 49 9.26 -8.90 -3.70
N LEU A 50 9.50 -9.54 -4.85
CA LEU A 50 9.15 -10.94 -5.09
C LEU A 50 9.95 -11.89 -4.20
N ALA A 51 11.27 -11.71 -4.11
CA ALA A 51 12.13 -12.55 -3.28
C ALA A 51 11.72 -12.46 -1.79
N LEU A 52 11.45 -11.26 -1.28
CA LEU A 52 11.01 -11.06 0.09
C LEU A 52 9.63 -11.69 0.34
N SER A 53 8.69 -11.55 -0.61
CA SER A 53 7.38 -12.18 -0.50
C SER A 53 7.46 -13.71 -0.48
N LEU A 54 8.32 -14.31 -1.31
CA LEU A 54 8.51 -15.77 -1.38
C LEU A 54 9.28 -16.32 -0.17
N LEU A 55 10.35 -15.65 0.26
CA LEU A 55 11.21 -16.15 1.34
C LEU A 55 10.57 -16.03 2.72
N HIS A 56 9.77 -14.99 2.96
CA HIS A 56 9.16 -14.73 4.26
C HIS A 56 7.68 -15.11 4.33
N ASP A 57 7.14 -15.76 3.29
CA ASP A 57 5.70 -16.09 3.12
C ASP A 57 4.79 -14.91 3.47
N LEU A 58 5.23 -13.69 3.14
CA LEU A 58 4.47 -12.46 3.35
C LEU A 58 3.24 -12.54 2.45
N ARG A 59 2.07 -12.59 3.07
CA ARG A 59 0.78 -12.78 2.41
C ARG A 59 -0.24 -11.79 2.92
N VAL A 60 -0.63 -10.88 2.04
CA VAL A 60 -1.61 -9.84 2.36
C VAL A 60 -3.03 -10.40 2.38
N LEU A 61 -3.36 -11.36 1.51
CA LEU A 61 -4.72 -11.86 1.35
C LEU A 61 -5.07 -13.02 2.28
N ARG A 62 -4.08 -13.82 2.71
CA ARG A 62 -4.28 -14.97 3.60
C ARG A 62 -5.00 -14.62 4.91
N PRO A 63 -4.70 -13.51 5.62
CA PRO A 63 -5.43 -13.12 6.83
C PRO A 63 -6.90 -12.73 6.58
N PHE A 64 -7.28 -12.43 5.33
CA PHE A 64 -8.67 -12.18 4.93
C PHE A 64 -9.41 -13.45 4.49
N GLY A 65 -8.81 -14.64 4.66
CA GLY A 65 -9.43 -15.92 4.33
C GLY A 65 -9.39 -16.29 2.84
N ILE A 66 -8.72 -15.48 2.00
CA ILE A 66 -8.57 -15.76 0.57
C ILE A 66 -7.34 -16.66 0.39
N THR A 67 -7.55 -17.98 0.34
CA THR A 67 -6.48 -18.97 0.22
C THR A 67 -6.43 -19.69 -1.13
N ARG A 68 -7.48 -19.58 -1.95
CA ARG A 68 -7.60 -20.28 -3.24
C ARG A 68 -6.59 -19.85 -4.31
N MET A 69 -6.03 -18.64 -4.21
CA MET A 69 -5.10 -18.09 -5.21
C MET A 69 -3.79 -17.64 -4.55
N GLY A 70 -3.03 -18.58 -4.00
CA GLY A 70 -1.77 -18.28 -3.31
C GLY A 70 -0.74 -17.55 -4.19
N TRP A 71 -0.67 -17.88 -5.48
CA TRP A 71 0.21 -17.20 -6.43
C TRP A 71 -0.18 -15.73 -6.65
N LEU A 72 -1.48 -15.42 -6.65
CA LEU A 72 -2.00 -14.06 -6.79
C LEU A 72 -1.69 -13.24 -5.53
N ASP A 73 -1.83 -13.85 -4.35
CA ASP A 73 -1.45 -13.22 -3.08
C ASP A 73 0.03 -12.84 -3.04
N THR A 74 0.92 -13.74 -3.51
CA THR A 74 2.35 -13.45 -3.65
C THR A 74 2.61 -12.27 -4.60
N ILE A 75 1.98 -12.25 -5.77
CA ILE A 75 2.18 -11.14 -6.74
C ILE A 75 1.68 -9.83 -6.15
N LEU A 76 0.51 -9.81 -5.53
CA LEU A 76 -0.06 -8.62 -4.91
C LEU A 76 0.80 -8.13 -3.75
N THR A 77 1.30 -9.05 -2.92
CA THR A 77 2.19 -8.71 -1.81
C THR A 77 3.51 -8.13 -2.33
N ALA A 78 4.12 -8.75 -3.34
CA ALA A 78 5.33 -8.24 -3.98
C ALA A 78 5.12 -6.86 -4.61
N LEU A 79 3.98 -6.62 -5.27
CA LEU A 79 3.63 -5.32 -5.83
C LEU A 79 3.47 -4.25 -4.75
N LEU A 80 2.83 -4.58 -3.62
CA LEU A 80 2.69 -3.66 -2.49
C LEU A 80 4.04 -3.32 -1.84
N ILE A 81 4.93 -4.31 -1.71
CA ILE A 81 6.30 -4.10 -1.23
C ILE A 81 7.07 -3.21 -2.22
N THR A 82 6.98 -3.49 -3.52
CA THR A 82 7.64 -2.73 -4.59
C THR A 82 7.14 -1.28 -4.65
N GLY A 83 5.84 -1.07 -4.47
CA GLY A 83 5.23 0.26 -4.39
C GLY A 83 5.61 1.04 -3.12
N GLY A 84 6.24 0.36 -2.15
CA GLY A 84 6.74 0.93 -0.91
C GLY A 84 5.62 1.58 -0.10
N THR A 85 5.82 2.84 0.31
CA THR A 85 4.88 3.59 1.15
C THR A 85 3.84 4.40 0.36
N LYS A 86 3.93 4.44 -0.97
CA LYS A 86 3.06 5.27 -1.82
C LYS A 86 1.58 4.88 -1.69
N TRP A 87 1.29 3.59 -1.77
CA TRP A 87 -0.08 3.08 -1.68
C TRP A 87 -0.68 3.33 -0.28
N VAL A 88 0.13 3.36 0.78
CA VAL A 88 -0.33 3.66 2.15
C VAL A 88 -0.80 5.11 2.24
N ASN A 89 -0.03 6.04 1.65
CA ASN A 89 -0.41 7.44 1.59
C ASN A 89 -1.71 7.63 0.79
N ASP A 90 -1.80 7.00 -0.37
CA ASP A 90 -2.99 7.08 -1.23
C ASP A 90 -4.22 6.45 -0.56
N LEU A 91 -4.06 5.32 0.14
CA LEU A 91 -5.12 4.69 0.92
C LEU A 91 -5.61 5.63 2.05
N THR A 92 -4.69 6.26 2.77
CA THR A 92 -5.01 7.19 3.85
C THR A 92 -5.80 8.40 3.34
N LYS A 93 -5.45 8.92 2.17
CA LYS A 93 -6.22 9.98 1.51
C LYS A 93 -7.63 9.53 1.16
N VAL A 94 -7.78 8.36 0.53
CA VAL A 94 -9.09 7.79 0.18
C VAL A 94 -9.98 7.63 1.41
N LEU A 95 -9.43 7.10 2.51
CA LEU A 95 -10.16 6.96 3.77
C LEU A 95 -10.58 8.32 4.35
N THR A 96 -9.70 9.31 4.26
CA THR A 96 -9.99 10.69 4.71
C THR A 96 -11.11 11.31 3.87
N TYR A 97 -11.07 11.18 2.55
CA TYR A 97 -12.13 11.69 1.66
C TYR A 97 -13.48 11.03 1.94
N LYS A 98 -13.51 9.71 2.12
CA LYS A 98 -14.74 8.99 2.49
C LYS A 98 -15.28 9.44 3.85
N LYS A 99 -14.39 9.68 4.82
CA LYS A 99 -14.79 10.20 6.14
C LYS A 99 -15.42 11.58 6.02
N ILE A 100 -14.81 12.49 5.25
CA ILE A 100 -15.37 13.83 5.00
C ILE A 100 -16.73 13.73 4.32
N GLU A 101 -16.86 12.87 3.30
CA GLU A 101 -18.11 12.65 2.59
C GLU A 101 -19.23 12.12 3.51
N LEU A 102 -18.92 11.17 4.40
CA LEU A 102 -19.88 10.66 5.37
C LEU A 102 -20.34 11.74 6.35
N HIS A 103 -19.42 12.59 6.84
CA HIS A 103 -19.79 13.72 7.69
C HIS A 103 -20.65 14.76 6.94
N ALA A 104 -20.33 15.04 5.68
CA ALA A 104 -21.13 15.94 4.84
C ALA A 104 -22.54 15.38 4.59
N ARG A 105 -22.66 14.08 4.28
CA ARG A 105 -23.96 13.39 4.13
C ARG A 105 -24.75 13.42 5.44
N ALA A 106 -24.10 13.14 6.57
CA ALA A 106 -24.75 13.19 7.88
C ALA A 106 -25.21 14.62 8.26
N ALA A 107 -24.42 15.64 7.93
CA ALA A 107 -24.78 17.04 8.13
C ALA A 107 -25.95 17.46 7.22
N ALA A 108 -25.96 17.03 5.95
CA ALA A 108 -27.05 17.29 5.02
C ALA A 108 -28.36 16.61 5.45
N VAL A 109 -28.29 15.36 5.94
CA VAL A 109 -29.44 14.65 6.50
C VAL A 109 -29.97 15.37 7.75
N ARG A 110 -29.08 15.81 8.64
CA ARG A 110 -29.47 16.61 9.83
C ARG A 110 -30.10 17.95 9.46
N ALA A 111 -29.54 18.68 8.51
CA ALA A 111 -30.11 19.94 8.04
C ALA A 111 -31.50 19.75 7.41
N LYS A 112 -31.70 18.65 6.67
CA LYS A 112 -32.98 18.30 6.07
C LYS A 112 -34.03 17.88 7.11
N SER A 113 -33.62 17.26 8.23
CA SER A 113 -34.52 16.93 9.35
C SER A 113 -34.82 18.10 10.29
N SER A 114 -34.14 19.24 10.13
CA SER A 114 -34.30 20.44 10.97
C SER A 114 -34.98 21.62 10.24
N GLY A 115 -35.55 21.39 9.04
CA GLY A 115 -36.36 22.37 8.30
C GLY A 115 -37.72 22.64 8.96
N PRO A 116 -38.33 23.82 8.74
CA PRO A 116 -39.12 24.54 9.74
C PRO A 116 -40.43 23.83 10.12
N MET A 117 -40.76 23.88 11.41
CA MET A 117 -42.15 23.73 11.86
C MET A 117 -42.92 24.90 11.24
N GLU A 118 -43.62 24.65 10.13
CA GLU A 118 -44.62 25.57 9.57
C GLU A 118 -45.64 25.88 10.68
N ASN A 119 -45.69 27.16 11.09
CA ASN A 119 -46.77 27.75 11.87
C ASN A 119 -47.77 28.40 10.92
#